data_AF-A0A3D9LN67-F1
#
_entry.id   AF-A0A3D9LN67-F1
#
_cell.length_a   1.000
_cell.length_b   1.000
_cell.length_c   1.000
_cell.angle_alpha   90.00
_cell.angle_beta   90.00
_cell.angle_gamma   90.00
#
_symmetry.space_group_name_H-M   'P 1'
#
loop_
_entity.id
_entity.type
_entity.pdbx_description
1 polymer ?
#
loop_
_entity_poly.entity_id
_entity_poly.type
_entity_poly.pdbx_seq_one_letter_code
_entity_poly.pdbx_strand_id
1 'polypeptide(L)'
;MGYMGLGLQKWIYGMRPRKPFSMQRKGSFTAVPTYSREFKLQYSNNKGSYNFGIILFLVMVLVITLCIPSWLDHSRLQHKQELAWAIKKDNDAFNFLIKSGKQRVSKGRILGAYSEFKLAYAIKPKDKELNQLLLETLIILCLDYNKYCDDLIKLE
;
A
#
# COMPACT_ATOMS: atom_id res chain seq x y z
N MET A 1 83.70 -6.37 64.50
CA MET A 1 83.33 -7.58 65.27
C MET A 1 81.84 -7.51 65.55
N GLY A 2 81.08 -8.50 65.11
CA GLY A 2 79.62 -8.52 65.28
C GLY A 2 78.98 -9.66 64.49
N TYR A 3 79.36 -10.90 64.79
CA TYR A 3 78.68 -12.10 64.31
C TYR A 3 77.27 -12.16 64.93
N MET A 4 76.30 -11.49 64.32
CA MET A 4 74.89 -11.53 64.74
C MET A 4 73.95 -12.06 63.64
N GLY A 5 74.48 -12.77 62.63
CA GLY A 5 73.67 -13.32 61.52
C GLY A 5 73.51 -14.85 61.52
N LEU A 6 74.41 -15.61 62.15
CA LEU A 6 74.49 -17.07 61.97
C LEU A 6 73.72 -17.91 63.02
N GLY A 7 73.29 -17.30 64.13
CA GLY A 7 72.58 -18.02 65.20
C GLY A 7 71.10 -18.24 64.91
N LEU A 8 70.43 -17.23 64.35
CA LEU A 8 68.97 -17.25 64.18
C LEU A 8 68.53 -18.27 63.13
N GLN A 9 69.28 -18.39 62.03
CA GLN A 9 69.00 -19.37 60.97
C GLN A 9 69.11 -20.81 61.49
N LYS A 10 70.17 -21.13 62.24
CA LYS A 10 70.35 -22.48 62.81
C LYS A 10 69.27 -22.83 63.84
N TRP A 11 68.79 -21.84 64.60
CA TRP A 11 67.70 -22.02 65.57
C TRP A 11 66.35 -22.28 64.89
N ILE A 12 66.01 -21.49 63.85
CA ILE A 12 64.77 -21.66 63.07
C ILE A 12 64.73 -23.04 62.40
N TYR A 13 65.85 -23.50 61.81
CA TYR A 13 65.92 -24.83 61.18
C TYR A 13 66.08 -25.99 62.17
N GLY A 14 66.46 -25.71 63.43
CA GLY A 14 66.58 -26.70 64.49
C GLY A 14 65.27 -27.01 65.23
N MET A 15 64.23 -26.20 65.04
CA MET A 15 62.92 -26.44 65.65
C MET A 15 62.22 -27.63 64.98
N ARG A 16 62.06 -28.73 65.72
CA ARG A 16 61.11 -29.80 65.39
C ARG A 16 59.75 -29.49 66.03
N PRO A 17 58.64 -29.54 65.29
CA PRO A 17 57.31 -29.38 65.88
C PRO A 17 57.04 -30.48 66.93
N ARG A 18 56.39 -30.10 68.04
CA ARG A 18 56.09 -31.01 69.17
C ARG A 18 55.03 -32.06 68.75
N LYS A 19 55.01 -33.20 69.45
CA LYS A 19 54.33 -34.45 69.08
C LYS A 19 52.81 -34.44 68.75
N PRO A 20 51.98 -33.42 69.03
CA PRO A 20 50.65 -33.34 68.41
C PRO A 20 50.64 -32.64 67.03
N PHE A 21 51.70 -31.91 66.66
CA PHE A 21 51.84 -31.17 65.40
C PHE A 21 52.98 -31.68 64.50
N SER A 22 53.61 -32.79 64.88
CA SER A 22 54.62 -33.45 64.04
C SER A 22 53.95 -34.16 62.88
N MET A 23 53.72 -33.45 61.78
CA MET A 23 53.22 -34.02 60.54
C MET A 23 54.36 -34.76 59.83
N GLN A 24 54.18 -36.03 59.46
CA GLN A 24 55.10 -36.72 58.55
C GLN A 24 55.26 -35.87 57.28
N ARG A 25 56.50 -35.62 56.84
CA ARG A 25 56.75 -34.92 55.57
C ARG A 25 56.06 -35.70 54.46
N LYS A 26 54.98 -35.15 53.90
CA LYS A 26 54.37 -35.65 52.66
C LYS A 26 55.44 -35.56 51.57
N GLY A 27 55.65 -36.64 50.82
CA GLY A 27 56.60 -36.66 49.70
C GLY A 27 56.33 -35.50 48.74
N SER A 28 57.37 -34.99 48.07
CA SER A 28 57.32 -33.78 47.24
C SER A 28 56.35 -33.85 46.05
N PHE A 29 55.74 -35.00 45.80
CA PHE A 29 54.77 -35.22 44.73
C PHE A 29 53.59 -36.06 45.23
N THR A 30 52.55 -35.40 45.74
CA THR A 30 51.21 -35.99 45.76
C THR A 30 50.53 -35.56 44.46
N ALA A 31 50.35 -36.50 43.52
CA ALA A 31 49.60 -36.23 42.30
C ALA A 31 48.20 -35.71 42.68
N VAL A 32 47.82 -34.55 42.14
CA VAL A 32 46.48 -33.99 42.33
C VAL A 32 45.49 -34.98 41.70
N PRO A 33 44.42 -35.40 42.39
CA PRO A 33 43.42 -36.27 41.80
C PRO A 33 42.80 -35.55 40.59
N THR A 34 43.04 -36.09 39.40
CA THR A 34 42.40 -35.64 38.17
C THR A 34 40.92 -35.99 38.22
N TYR A 35 40.09 -35.04 38.61
CA TYR A 35 38.64 -35.21 38.58
C TYR A 35 38.16 -34.98 37.14
N SER A 36 37.82 -36.04 36.42
CA SER A 36 37.17 -35.95 35.11
C SER A 36 35.67 -35.84 35.31
N ARG A 37 35.12 -34.64 35.08
CA ARG A 37 33.66 -34.44 35.09
C ARG A 37 33.12 -34.74 33.70
N GLU A 38 32.45 -35.87 33.55
CA GLU A 38 31.67 -36.14 32.34
C GLU A 38 30.33 -35.39 32.42
N PHE A 39 30.19 -34.33 31.64
CA PHE A 39 28.91 -33.68 31.45
C PHE A 39 28.05 -34.59 30.57
N LYS A 40 26.98 -35.18 31.14
CA LYS A 40 25.97 -35.84 30.31
C LYS A 40 25.31 -34.76 29.45
N LEU A 41 25.55 -34.82 28.14
CA LEU A 41 24.82 -34.00 27.16
C LEU A 41 23.34 -34.37 27.26
N GLN A 42 22.54 -33.49 27.86
CA GLN A 42 21.09 -33.60 27.82
C GLN A 42 20.62 -33.07 26.47
N TYR A 43 19.87 -33.87 25.72
CA TYR A 43 19.29 -33.42 24.46
C TYR A 43 18.25 -32.32 24.72
N SER A 44 18.25 -31.30 23.87
CA SER A 44 17.26 -30.23 23.93
C SER A 44 15.88 -30.82 23.65
N ASN A 45 15.01 -30.83 24.66
CA ASN A 45 13.61 -31.16 24.50
C ASN A 45 12.89 -29.95 23.89
N ASN A 46 12.81 -29.90 22.56
CA ASN A 46 12.07 -28.86 21.85
C ASN A 46 10.56 -29.06 22.10
N LYS A 47 10.02 -28.39 23.12
CA LYS A 47 8.59 -28.39 23.42
C LYS A 47 7.87 -27.44 22.48
N GLY A 48 7.41 -27.97 21.35
CA GLY A 48 6.44 -27.35 20.46
C GLY A 48 7.00 -26.22 19.60
N SER A 49 7.20 -26.49 18.30
CA SER A 49 7.47 -25.45 17.31
C SER A 49 6.20 -24.64 17.08
N TYR A 50 6.19 -23.36 17.48
CA TYR A 50 5.15 -22.43 17.07
C TYR A 50 5.13 -22.30 15.54
N ASN A 51 3.97 -22.53 14.93
CA ASN A 51 3.77 -22.30 13.50
C ASN A 51 3.63 -20.79 13.23
N PHE A 52 4.76 -20.08 13.19
CA PHE A 52 4.82 -18.65 12.87
C PHE A 52 4.07 -18.29 11.58
N GLY A 53 4.00 -19.21 10.61
CA GLY A 53 3.24 -19.02 9.38
C GLY A 53 1.73 -18.79 9.61
N ILE A 54 1.12 -19.49 10.58
CA ILE A 54 -0.30 -19.33 10.90
C ILE A 54 -0.55 -17.94 11.52
N ILE A 55 0.34 -17.51 12.41
CA ILE A 55 0.23 -16.20 13.07
C ILE A 55 0.37 -15.08 12.03
N LEU A 56 1.34 -15.17 11.14
CA LEU A 56 1.56 -14.18 10.09
C LEU A 56 0.37 -14.12 9.11
N PHE A 57 -0.21 -15.27 8.76
CA PHE A 57 -1.40 -15.32 7.93
C PHE A 57 -2.61 -14.64 8.59
N LEU A 58 -2.85 -14.88 9.89
CA LEU A 58 -3.93 -14.23 10.62
C LEU A 58 -3.76 -12.70 10.69
N VAL A 59 -2.53 -12.22 10.88
CA VAL A 59 -2.22 -10.78 10.86
C VAL A 59 -2.49 -10.18 9.47
N MET A 60 -2.07 -10.86 8.39
CA MET A 60 -2.33 -10.41 7.02
C MET A 60 -3.84 -10.35 6.72
N VAL A 61 -4.60 -11.37 7.11
CA VAL A 61 -6.06 -11.37 6.92
C VAL A 61 -6.69 -10.19 7.66
N LEU A 62 -6.28 -9.93 8.90
CA LEU A 62 -6.80 -8.81 9.70
C LEU A 62 -6.48 -7.44 9.06
N VAL A 63 -5.28 -7.25 8.53
CA VAL A 63 -4.93 -6.00 7.82
C VAL A 63 -5.79 -5.83 6.56
N ILE A 64 -5.94 -6.91 5.78
CA ILE A 64 -6.74 -6.89 4.56
C ILE A 64 -8.20 -6.53 4.86
N THR A 65 -8.82 -7.14 5.87
CA THR A 65 -10.23 -6.85 6.21
C THR A 65 -10.44 -5.41 6.67
N LEU A 66 -9.45 -4.80 7.32
CA LEU A 66 -9.51 -3.38 7.72
C LEU A 66 -9.32 -2.42 6.53
N CYS A 67 -8.50 -2.78 5.54
CA CYS A 67 -8.20 -1.91 4.39
C CYS A 67 -9.22 -1.99 3.24
N ILE A 68 -9.91 -3.12 3.05
CA ILE A 68 -10.92 -3.29 1.99
C ILE A 68 -12.03 -2.21 2.01
N PRO A 69 -12.70 -1.90 3.14
CA PRO A 69 -13.84 -0.98 3.11
C PRO A 69 -13.45 0.44 2.71
N SER A 70 -12.33 0.95 3.24
CA SER A 70 -11.85 2.30 2.92
C SER A 70 -11.40 2.43 1.47
N TRP A 71 -10.75 1.39 0.93
CA TRP A 71 -10.38 1.35 -0.48
C TRP A 71 -11.60 1.29 -1.41
N LEU A 72 -12.62 0.50 -1.06
CA LEU A 72 -13.87 0.43 -1.83
C LEU A 72 -14.60 1.77 -1.83
N ASP A 73 -14.67 2.45 -0.69
CA ASP A 73 -15.31 3.77 -0.60
C ASP A 73 -14.55 4.83 -1.40
N HIS A 74 -13.23 4.82 -1.35
CA HIS A 74 -12.40 5.71 -2.17
C HIS A 74 -12.61 5.46 -3.67
N SER A 75 -12.61 4.20 -4.09
CA SER A 75 -12.83 3.81 -5.49
C SER A 75 -14.22 4.23 -5.99
N ARG A 76 -15.25 4.05 -5.16
CA ARG A 76 -16.62 4.52 -5.45
C ARG A 76 -16.68 6.04 -5.57
N LEU A 77 -15.97 6.77 -4.70
CA LEU A 77 -15.94 8.23 -4.74
C LEU A 77 -15.27 8.73 -6.02
N GLN A 78 -14.12 8.17 -6.38
CA GLN A 78 -13.43 8.50 -7.63
C GLN A 78 -14.32 8.23 -8.84
N HIS A 79 -14.94 7.05 -8.91
CA HIS A 79 -15.83 6.73 -10.02
C HIS A 79 -17.02 7.70 -10.14
N LYS A 80 -17.62 8.11 -9.00
CA LYS A 80 -18.67 9.14 -8.99
C LYS A 80 -18.15 10.49 -9.51
N GLN A 81 -16.93 10.88 -9.16
CA GLN A 81 -16.33 12.13 -9.64
C GLN A 81 -16.05 12.07 -11.14
N GLU A 82 -15.54 10.96 -11.66
CA GLU A 82 -15.33 10.76 -13.10
C GLU A 82 -16.63 10.84 -13.89
N LEU A 83 -17.69 10.18 -13.41
CA LEU A 83 -19.02 10.27 -14.01
C LEU A 83 -19.56 11.69 -13.97
N ALA A 84 -19.47 12.37 -12.82
CA ALA A 84 -19.91 13.76 -12.69
C ALA A 84 -19.14 14.70 -13.64
N TRP A 85 -17.83 14.47 -13.80
CA TRP A 85 -16.99 15.23 -14.70
C TRP A 85 -17.32 14.97 -16.17
N ALA A 86 -17.56 13.71 -16.55
CA ALA A 86 -18.01 13.35 -17.90
C ALA A 86 -19.35 14.00 -18.23
N ILE A 87 -20.34 13.91 -17.32
CA ILE A 87 -21.65 14.56 -17.47
C ILE A 87 -21.49 16.07 -17.60
N LYS A 88 -20.62 16.69 -16.80
CA LYS A 88 -20.35 18.12 -16.88
C LYS A 88 -19.77 18.50 -18.25
N LYS A 89 -18.78 17.75 -18.73
CA LYS A 89 -18.16 17.97 -20.04
C LYS A 89 -19.17 17.85 -21.17
N ASP A 90 -20.06 16.87 -21.12
CA ASP A 90 -21.12 16.68 -22.10
C ASP A 90 -22.14 17.82 -22.06
N ASN A 91 -22.51 18.30 -20.87
CA ASN A 91 -23.38 19.46 -20.70
C ASN A 91 -22.74 20.74 -21.26
N ASP A 92 -21.46 20.96 -20.99
CA ASP A 92 -20.71 22.12 -21.48
C ASP A 92 -20.59 22.08 -23.02
N ALA A 93 -20.29 20.91 -23.59
CA ALA A 93 -20.24 20.71 -25.03
C ALA A 93 -21.61 20.93 -25.69
N PHE A 94 -22.68 20.38 -25.11
CA PHE A 94 -24.04 20.59 -25.56
C PHE A 94 -24.42 22.07 -25.57
N ASN A 95 -24.17 22.79 -24.46
CA ASN A 95 -24.47 24.22 -24.35
C ASN A 95 -23.69 25.05 -25.38
N PHE A 96 -22.43 24.71 -25.61
CA PHE A 96 -21.60 25.34 -26.64
C PHE A 96 -22.20 25.15 -28.03
N LEU A 97 -22.57 23.91 -28.39
CA LEU A 97 -23.15 23.59 -29.70
C LEU A 97 -24.48 24.30 -29.93
N ILE A 98 -25.38 24.31 -28.93
CA ILE A 98 -26.66 25.04 -29.01
C ILE A 98 -26.42 26.53 -29.24
N LYS A 99 -25.51 27.14 -28.47
CA LYS A 99 -25.20 28.57 -28.58
C LYS A 99 -24.58 28.90 -29.95
N SER A 100 -23.63 28.10 -30.41
CA SER A 100 -23.00 28.21 -31.73
C SER A 100 -24.04 28.09 -32.84
N GLY A 101 -24.88 27.04 -32.79
CA GLY A 101 -25.96 26.79 -33.75
C GLY A 101 -26.93 27.97 -33.85
N LYS A 102 -27.46 28.45 -32.70
CA LYS A 102 -28.34 29.63 -32.66
C LYS A 102 -27.68 30.88 -33.25
N GLN A 103 -26.40 31.09 -32.97
CA GLN A 103 -25.64 32.21 -33.55
C GLN A 103 -25.44 32.07 -35.07
N ARG A 104 -25.31 30.84 -35.58
CA ARG A 104 -25.21 30.59 -37.03
C ARG A 104 -26.55 30.82 -37.72
N VAL A 105 -27.66 30.41 -37.10
CA VAL A 105 -29.02 30.71 -37.60
C VAL A 105 -29.23 32.21 -37.72
N SER A 106 -28.90 33.00 -36.68
CA SER A 106 -29.05 34.46 -36.74
C SER A 106 -28.17 35.15 -37.77
N LYS A 107 -27.08 34.51 -38.20
CA LYS A 107 -26.19 34.95 -39.29
C LYS A 107 -26.57 34.40 -40.67
N GLY A 108 -27.69 33.69 -40.79
CA GLY A 108 -28.15 33.06 -42.04
C GLY A 108 -27.32 31.84 -42.49
N ARG A 109 -26.42 31.32 -41.65
CA ARG A 109 -25.56 30.16 -41.98
C ARG A 109 -26.25 28.85 -41.60
N ILE A 110 -27.37 28.53 -42.26
CA ILE A 110 -28.27 27.44 -41.87
C ILE A 110 -27.60 26.06 -41.94
N LEU A 111 -26.85 25.75 -43.00
CA LEU A 111 -26.13 24.47 -43.13
C LEU A 111 -25.19 24.20 -41.97
N GLY A 112 -24.47 25.24 -41.53
CA GLY A 112 -23.57 25.15 -40.38
C GLY A 112 -24.33 25.04 -39.06
N ALA A 113 -25.49 25.68 -38.93
CA ALA A 113 -26.33 25.52 -37.75
C ALA A 113 -26.85 24.08 -37.63
N TYR A 114 -27.34 23.50 -38.73
CA TYR A 114 -27.81 22.12 -38.77
C TYR A 114 -26.72 21.12 -38.33
N SER A 115 -25.47 21.27 -38.80
CA SER A 115 -24.38 20.39 -38.36
C SER A 115 -24.12 20.49 -36.85
N GLU A 116 -24.21 21.68 -36.26
CA GLU A 116 -24.00 21.89 -34.82
C GLU A 116 -25.15 21.29 -34.00
N PHE A 117 -26.40 21.46 -34.45
CA PHE A 117 -27.56 20.85 -33.81
C PHE A 117 -27.56 19.33 -33.93
N LYS A 118 -27.12 18.77 -35.07
CA LYS A 118 -26.95 17.32 -35.24
C LYS A 118 -25.93 16.74 -34.27
N LEU A 119 -24.83 17.46 -34.02
CA LEU A 119 -23.85 17.09 -32.99
C LEU A 119 -24.46 17.18 -31.58
N ALA A 120 -25.22 18.23 -31.28
CA ALA A 120 -25.91 18.37 -30.00
C ALA A 120 -26.93 17.24 -29.77
N TYR A 121 -27.58 16.78 -30.84
CA TYR A 121 -28.56 15.68 -30.80
C TYR A 121 -27.93 14.35 -30.43
N ALA A 122 -26.69 14.11 -30.86
CA ALA A 122 -25.93 12.94 -30.46
C ALA A 122 -25.61 12.91 -28.95
N ILE A 123 -25.53 14.08 -28.29
CA ILE A 123 -25.30 14.18 -26.84
C ILE A 123 -26.62 14.09 -26.05
N LYS A 124 -27.65 14.84 -26.45
CA LYS A 124 -28.96 14.87 -25.77
C LYS A 124 -30.13 14.72 -26.77
N PRO A 125 -30.42 13.50 -27.23
CA PRO A 125 -31.46 13.27 -28.24
C PRO A 125 -32.89 13.50 -27.74
N LYS A 126 -33.10 13.52 -26.42
CA LYS A 126 -34.41 13.70 -25.77
C LYS A 126 -34.73 15.16 -25.46
N ASP A 127 -33.86 16.10 -25.80
CA ASP A 127 -34.07 17.51 -25.53
C ASP A 127 -35.09 18.11 -26.51
N LYS A 128 -36.22 18.60 -25.97
CA LYS A 128 -37.35 19.09 -26.78
C LYS A 128 -37.00 20.36 -27.55
N GLU A 129 -36.25 21.27 -26.93
CA GLU A 129 -35.89 22.54 -27.54
C GLU A 129 -34.92 22.33 -28.70
N LEU A 130 -33.90 21.47 -28.51
CA LEU A 130 -33.00 21.08 -29.59
C LEU A 130 -33.76 20.42 -30.75
N ASN A 131 -34.66 19.48 -30.46
CA ASN A 131 -35.38 18.76 -31.50
C ASN A 131 -36.24 19.72 -32.34
N GLN A 132 -36.86 20.71 -31.71
CA GLN A 132 -37.59 21.77 -32.40
C GLN A 132 -36.65 22.61 -33.29
N LEU A 133 -35.51 23.09 -32.76
CA LEU A 133 -34.54 23.87 -33.53
C LEU A 133 -33.99 23.09 -34.72
N LEU A 134 -33.71 21.80 -34.53
CA LEU A 134 -33.20 20.91 -35.57
C LEU A 134 -34.24 20.74 -36.69
N LEU A 135 -35.51 20.53 -36.33
CA LEU A 135 -36.61 20.41 -37.27
C LEU A 135 -36.83 21.72 -38.05
N GLU A 136 -36.87 22.87 -37.36
CA GLU A 136 -36.96 24.19 -38.02
C GLU A 136 -35.82 24.41 -39.02
N THR A 137 -34.58 24.07 -38.65
CA THR A 137 -33.45 24.18 -39.58
C THR A 137 -33.53 23.21 -40.76
N LEU A 138 -34.05 21.99 -40.56
CA LEU A 138 -34.25 21.02 -41.64
C LEU A 138 -35.32 21.49 -42.63
N ILE A 139 -36.43 22.05 -42.13
CA ILE A 139 -37.47 22.64 -42.98
C ILE A 139 -36.86 23.71 -43.88
N ILE A 140 -36.10 24.64 -43.31
CA ILE A 140 -35.45 25.72 -44.08
C ILE A 140 -34.48 25.13 -45.11
N LEU A 141 -33.67 24.13 -44.75
CA LEU A 141 -32.72 23.51 -45.67
C LEU A 141 -33.40 22.76 -46.81
N CYS A 142 -34.52 22.10 -46.54
CA CYS A 142 -35.25 21.38 -47.57
C CYS A 142 -36.01 22.34 -48.49
N LEU A 143 -36.76 23.30 -47.95
CA LEU A 143 -37.59 24.21 -48.75
C LEU A 143 -36.76 25.24 -49.54
N ASP A 144 -35.76 25.86 -48.92
CA ASP A 144 -35.04 26.97 -49.55
C ASP A 144 -33.83 26.49 -50.38
N TYR A 145 -33.22 25.37 -49.99
CA TYR A 145 -31.97 24.88 -50.59
C TYR A 145 -32.06 23.50 -51.23
N ASN A 146 -33.20 22.80 -51.12
CA ASN A 146 -33.41 21.43 -51.59
C ASN A 146 -32.35 20.44 -51.06
N LYS A 147 -31.95 20.61 -49.79
CA LYS A 147 -30.92 19.79 -49.12
C LYS A 147 -31.49 19.09 -47.88
N TYR A 148 -31.03 17.86 -47.62
CA TYR A 148 -31.39 17.06 -46.45
C TYR A 148 -32.91 16.81 -46.29
N CYS A 149 -33.67 16.81 -47.39
CA CYS A 149 -35.11 16.52 -47.37
C CYS A 149 -35.43 15.09 -46.90
N ASP A 150 -34.58 14.11 -47.23
CA ASP A 150 -34.75 12.72 -46.76
C ASP A 150 -34.61 12.59 -45.24
N ASP A 151 -33.81 13.47 -44.62
CA ASP A 151 -33.61 13.49 -43.17
C ASP A 151 -34.82 14.10 -42.45
N LEU A 152 -35.58 15.00 -43.10
CA LEU A 152 -36.83 15.53 -42.58
C LEU A 152 -37.92 14.44 -42.53
N ILE A 153 -38.06 13.66 -43.60
CA ILE A 153 -39.07 12.58 -43.73
C ILE A 153 -38.87 11.49 -42.68
N LYS A 154 -37.64 11.28 -42.19
CA LYS A 154 -37.32 10.28 -41.16
C LYS A 154 -37.56 10.77 -39.72
N LEU A 155 -37.70 12.08 -39.54
CA LEU A 155 -37.82 12.72 -38.23
C LEU A 155 -39.29 12.97 -37.84
N GLU A 156 -40.19 12.97 -38.82
CA GLU A 156 -41.66 12.98 -38.69
C GLU A 156 -42.20 11.55 -38.49
#